data_AF-A0A1Y5L9S2-F1
#
_entry.id   AF-A0A1Y5L9S2-F1
#
_cell.length_a   1.000
_cell.length_b   1.000
_cell.length_c   1.000
_cell.angle_alpha   90.00
_cell.angle_beta   90.00
_cell.angle_gamma   90.00
#
_symmetry.space_group_name_H-M   'P 1'
#
loop_
_entity.id
_entity.type
_entity.pdbx_description
1 polymer ?
#
loop_
_entity_poly.entity_id
_entity_poly.type
_entity_poly.pdbx_seq_one_letter_code
_entity_poly.pdbx_strand_id
1 'polypeptide(L)' 'MSVEHPGPEPEDAPALDAGGGVQPGDTPPDAGQTSGLSHPQPMPGRTVPVLAFILIGLLILGIAAFFVARVFALFD' A
#
# COMPACT_ATOMS: atom_id res chain seq x y z
N MET A 1 -26.78 -26.34 -5.32
CA MET A 1 -26.92 -25.21 -6.26
C MET A 1 -25.65 -25.20 -7.09
N SER A 2 -25.61 -25.93 -8.21
CA SER A 2 -24.45 -25.90 -9.11
C SER A 2 -24.43 -24.54 -9.80
N VAL A 3 -23.31 -23.83 -9.73
CA VAL A 3 -23.15 -22.53 -10.37
C VAL A 3 -22.95 -22.81 -11.86
N GLU A 4 -24.03 -22.78 -12.62
CA GLU A 4 -23.98 -22.82 -14.09
C GLU A 4 -23.25 -21.55 -14.55
N HIS A 5 -21.95 -21.67 -14.84
CA HIS A 5 -21.18 -20.59 -15.42
C HIS A 5 -21.47 -20.59 -16.93
N PRO A 6 -21.78 -19.45 -17.59
CA PRO A 6 -22.12 -19.41 -19.02
C PRO A 6 -20.94 -19.72 -19.98
N GLY A 7 -19.86 -20.32 -19.49
CA GLY A 7 -18.65 -20.61 -20.26
C GLY A 7 -18.63 -22.05 -20.75
N PRO A 8 -17.80 -22.38 -21.75
CA PRO A 8 -17.52 -23.77 -22.09
C PRO A 8 -16.96 -24.49 -20.85
N GLU A 9 -17.20 -25.80 -20.75
CA GLU A 9 -16.57 -26.63 -19.72
C GLU A 9 -15.04 -26.46 -19.81
N PRO A 10 -14.30 -26.51 -18.69
CA PRO A 10 -12.85 -26.27 -18.71
C PRO A 10 -12.08 -27.18 -19.67
N GLU A 11 -12.57 -28.40 -19.87
CA GLU A 11 -12.09 -29.37 -20.87
C GLU A 11 -12.41 -28.99 -22.33
N ASP A 12 -13.40 -28.14 -22.54
CA ASP A 12 -13.85 -27.67 -23.86
C ASP A 12 -13.33 -26.25 -24.18
N ALA A 13 -12.49 -25.67 -23.32
CA ALA A 13 -11.90 -24.35 -23.54
C ALA A 13 -10.89 -24.40 -24.70
N PRO A 14 -11.15 -23.69 -25.83
CA PRO A 14 -10.26 -23.73 -26.99
C PRO A 14 -8.87 -23.17 -26.63
N ALA A 15 -7.83 -23.87 -27.09
CA ALA A 15 -6.41 -23.50 -26.94
C ALA A 15 -5.80 -23.60 -25.51
N LEU A 16 -6.52 -24.14 -24.52
CA LEU A 16 -5.94 -24.44 -23.20
C LEU A 16 -5.39 -25.87 -23.14
N ASP A 17 -4.13 -26.01 -22.75
CA ASP A 17 -3.57 -27.29 -22.31
C ASP A 17 -4.27 -27.76 -21.02
N ALA A 18 -4.18 -29.05 -20.69
CA ALA A 18 -4.69 -29.58 -19.43
C ALA A 18 -4.14 -28.84 -18.19
N GLY A 19 -2.98 -28.19 -18.30
CA GLY A 19 -2.40 -27.31 -17.28
C GLY A 19 -2.95 -25.87 -17.25
N GLY A 20 -3.91 -25.50 -18.09
CA GLY A 20 -4.48 -24.15 -18.20
C GLY A 20 -3.58 -23.13 -18.91
N GLY A 21 -2.54 -23.59 -19.61
CA GLY A 21 -1.64 -22.76 -20.43
C GLY A 21 -2.06 -22.74 -21.91
N VAL A 22 -1.54 -21.80 -22.68
CA VAL A 22 -1.70 -21.74 -24.15
C VAL A 22 -0.37 -22.03 -24.86
N GLN A 23 -0.38 -22.43 -26.13
CA GLN A 23 0.87 -22.55 -26.89
C GLN A 23 1.49 -21.16 -27.13
N PRO A 24 2.82 -21.06 -27.26
CA PRO A 24 3.48 -19.81 -27.62
C PRO A 24 2.94 -19.28 -28.97
N GLY A 25 2.33 -18.09 -28.96
CA GLY A 25 1.74 -17.46 -30.14
C GLY A 25 0.21 -17.46 -30.18
N ASP A 26 -0.44 -18.31 -29.37
CA ASP A 26 -1.87 -18.18 -29.10
C ASP A 26 -2.11 -17.00 -28.15
N THR A 27 -3.21 -16.27 -28.37
CA THR A 27 -3.63 -15.23 -27.42
C THR A 27 -4.02 -15.92 -26.10
N PRO A 28 -3.34 -15.63 -24.97
CA PRO A 28 -3.71 -16.19 -23.68
C PRO A 28 -5.17 -15.87 -23.36
N PRO A 29 -5.89 -16.75 -22.62
CA PRO A 29 -7.19 -16.38 -22.07
C PRO A 29 -7.03 -15.09 -21.28
N ASP A 30 -8.08 -14.27 -21.26
CA ASP A 30 -8.09 -13.00 -20.53
C ASP A 30 -7.66 -13.30 -19.09
N ALA A 31 -6.42 -12.95 -18.74
CA ALA A 31 -5.81 -13.38 -17.49
C ALA A 31 -6.69 -12.81 -16.39
N GLY A 32 -7.41 -13.68 -15.66
CA GLY A 32 -8.44 -13.30 -14.70
C GLY A 32 -7.94 -12.10 -13.91
N GLN A 33 -8.49 -10.92 -14.24
CA GLN A 33 -7.87 -9.67 -13.87
C GLN A 33 -7.84 -9.59 -12.34
N THR A 34 -6.64 -9.72 -11.76
CA THR A 34 -6.45 -9.44 -10.34
C THR A 34 -6.40 -7.93 -10.08
N SER A 35 -6.35 -7.10 -11.14
CA SER A 35 -6.34 -5.64 -11.09
C SER A 35 -7.63 -5.00 -10.56
N GLY A 36 -8.62 -5.80 -10.11
CA GLY A 36 -9.82 -5.33 -9.42
C GLY A 36 -9.96 -5.81 -7.97
N LEU A 37 -9.04 -6.64 -7.44
CA LEU A 37 -9.17 -7.20 -6.08
C LEU A 37 -8.68 -6.27 -4.97
N SER A 38 -7.92 -5.23 -5.31
CA SER A 38 -7.50 -4.22 -4.34
C SER A 38 -8.56 -3.12 -4.22
N HIS A 39 -9.21 -3.06 -3.06
CA HIS A 39 -10.04 -1.90 -2.71
C HIS A 39 -9.14 -0.66 -2.54
N PRO A 40 -9.58 0.53 -3.00
CA PRO A 40 -8.87 1.79 -2.75
C PRO A 40 -8.53 1.91 -1.26
N GLN A 41 -7.23 1.94 -0.95
CA GLN A 41 -6.79 2.11 0.43
C GLN A 41 -6.93 3.58 0.82
N PRO A 42 -7.54 3.91 1.97
CA PRO A 42 -7.58 5.27 2.45
C PRO A 42 -6.14 5.75 2.70
N MET A 43 -5.77 6.87 2.08
CA MET A 43 -4.48 7.49 2.37
C MET A 43 -4.48 8.00 3.81
N PRO A 44 -3.44 7.71 4.61
CA PRO A 44 -3.32 8.24 5.95
C PRO A 44 -3.37 9.78 5.94
N GLY A 45 -4.16 10.35 6.86
CA GLY A 45 -4.21 11.80 7.04
C GLY A 45 -2.88 12.39 7.51
N ARG A 46 -2.62 13.65 7.14
CA ARG A 46 -1.37 14.36 7.50
C ARG A 46 -1.39 15.01 8.89
N THR A 47 -2.53 15.02 9.58
CA THR A 47 -2.71 15.75 10.85
C THR A 47 -1.83 15.22 11.97
N VAL A 48 -1.84 13.89 12.16
CA VAL A 48 -1.03 13.21 13.19
C VAL A 48 0.48 13.42 13.00
N PRO A 49 1.07 13.18 11.82
CA PRO A 49 2.51 13.41 11.64
C PRO A 49 2.89 14.90 11.80
N VAL A 50 2.06 15.83 11.32
CA VAL A 50 2.31 17.27 11.50
C VAL A 50 2.32 17.64 12.98
N LEU A 51 1.35 17.17 13.76
CA LEU A 51 1.29 17.41 15.20
C LEU A 51 2.52 16.83 15.92
N ALA A 52 2.96 15.63 15.54
CA ALA A 52 4.16 15.01 16.09
C ALA A 52 5.42 15.88 15.83
N PHE A 53 5.59 16.40 14.61
CA PHE A 53 6.71 17.29 14.29
C PHE A 53 6.68 18.59 15.10
N ILE A 54 5.50 19.18 15.31
CA ILE A 54 5.35 20.38 16.13
C ILE A 54 5.79 20.11 17.57
N LEU A 55 5.32 19.01 18.18
CA LEU A 55 5.67 18.65 19.55
C LEU A 55 7.17 18.38 19.71
N ILE A 56 7.77 17.64 18.77
CA ILE A 56 9.22 17.38 18.75
C ILE A 56 9.99 18.70 18.61
N GLY A 57 9.56 19.59 17.71
CA GLY A 57 10.20 20.89 17.51
C GLY A 57 10.18 21.76 18.79
N LEU A 58 9.04 21.80 19.48
CA LEU A 58 8.91 22.51 20.76
C LEU A 58 9.80 21.92 21.84
N LEU A 59 9.88 20.59 21.93
CA LEU A 59 10.76 19.91 22.88
C LEU A 59 12.23 20.25 22.65
N ILE A 60 12.68 20.16 21.39
CA ILE A 60 14.07 20.51 21.01
C ILE A 60 14.36 21.97 21.35
N LEU A 61 13.45 22.88 21.01
CA LEU A 61 13.62 24.30 21.31
C LEU A 61 13.68 24.57 22.81
N GLY A 62 12.84 23.90 23.60
CA GLY A 62 12.84 24.00 25.06
C GLY A 62 14.13 23.49 25.69
N ILE A 63 14.64 22.34 25.23
CA ILE A 63 15.93 21.80 25.67
C ILE A 63 17.07 22.75 25.31
N ALA A 64 17.10 23.25 24.07
CA ALA A 64 18.12 24.21 23.63
C ALA A 64 18.10 25.50 24.47
N ALA A 65 16.90 26.07 24.70
CA ALA A 65 16.72 27.25 25.54
C ALA A 65 17.18 27.00 26.99
N PHE A 66 16.89 25.83 27.55
CA PHE A 66 17.35 25.44 28.88
C PHE A 66 18.88 25.43 28.97
N PHE A 67 19.58 24.82 28.00
CA PHE A 67 21.04 24.81 27.99
C PHE A 67 21.62 26.22 27.83
N VAL A 68 21.07 27.02 26.92
CA VAL A 68 21.48 28.42 26.74
C VAL A 68 21.33 29.20 28.05
N ALA A 69 20.18 29.10 28.71
CA ALA A 69 19.95 29.73 30.01
C ALA A 69 20.93 29.23 31.09
N ARG A 70 21.22 27.92 31.13
CA ARG A 70 22.19 27.34 32.06
C ARG A 70 23.61 27.82 31.85
N VAL A 71 24.00 28.06 30.60
CA VAL A 71 25.31 28.60 30.24
C VAL A 71 25.40 30.05 30.72
N PHE A 72 24.40 30.89 30.43
CA PHE A 72 24.37 32.26 30.93
C PHE A 72 24.40 32.33 32.46
N ALA A 73 23.60 31.52 33.15
CA ALA A 73 23.56 31.46 34.61
C ALA A 73 24.84 30.90 35.26
N LEU A 74 25.75 30.28 34.49
CA LEU A 74 27.03 29.82 34.99
C LEU A 74 28.11 30.91 34.92
N PHE A 75 27.95 31.89 34.02
CA PHE A 75 28.92 32.96 33.78
C PHE A 75 28.56 34.29 34.47
N ASP A 76 27.39 34.37 35.08
CA ASP A 76 26.90 35.46 35.93
C ASP A 76 27.13 35.11 37.42
#